data_AF-A0A438IFG1-F1
#
_entry.id   AF-A0A438IFG1-F1
#
_cell.length_a   1.000
_cell.length_b   1.000
_cell.length_c   1.000
_cell.angle_alpha   90.00
_cell.angle_beta   90.00
_cell.angle_gamma   90.00
#
_symmetry.space_group_name_H-M   'P 1'
#
loop_
_entity.id
_entity.type
_entity.pdbx_description
1 polymer ?
#
loop_
_entity_poly.entity_id
_entity_poly.type
_entity_poly.pdbx_seq_one_letter_code
_entity_poly.pdbx_strand_id
1 'polypeptide(L)'
;MDFGNRYRMLVYLKYCFSGLAFPPGSKINLLLIPLFKMAWNSSPTRLPSLRTELVQFLLEDLNALNSQAVSSLSSTRALPNLYHLLELDTEATLDVLRYAFVEDEITKPDVSSHDSTDANMEAGKEIDLMGEIQNLLVQNTVNALIHILDISQKNRSSGSSDIGSLELWPSKKDMGHLFEFVAYYVACKRANVSKTVLSQILEYLTSENKLPQSSSKESVGTLKRREKQVLALLEVVPEKDWDASYVLHLCEKAEFYQVCGLIHSIRHQYLTALDSYMKDVDEPVHAFSFINHTLSQLSDTESAAFRSAVISRIPELVNLSREGTFFLIIDHFNKESPHILSELRSHPKSLFLYLKTVIEVHLSGTLNFSCLQNDDTMDASCGRRVKNQLYGLEAYLERILDFPKLLLNNPVHVTDEMIELYLEVIGSSLALLNHLLCPLKQSNQQSFIPMIWDLAMQLLTGSIFLLQLLCQYEHTSVLKFLETFESYRVEHCLRLCQEYGIIDAAAFLLERVGDVGSALLLTLSGLNDKFNVLETAVGSILSEKASSVDHLNTVLKMKEVSDIYDILHTCIGLCQRNTPRLVPEESESLWFQLLDS
;
A
#
# COMPACT_ATOMS: atom_id res chain seq x y z
N MET A 1 16.38 3.69 40.76
CA MET A 1 17.11 4.57 39.82
C MET A 1 16.10 5.45 39.14
N ASP A 2 16.38 6.75 39.08
CA ASP A 2 15.47 7.78 38.57
C ASP A 2 15.04 7.49 37.11
N PHE A 3 13.75 7.66 36.79
CA PHE A 3 13.15 7.31 35.49
C PHE A 3 13.90 7.98 34.32
N GLY A 4 14.34 9.23 34.50
CA GLY A 4 15.11 9.98 33.52
C GLY A 4 16.52 9.44 33.26
N ASN A 5 17.13 8.71 34.20
CA ASN A 5 18.44 8.09 33.98
C ASN A 5 18.37 6.82 33.12
N ARG A 6 17.20 6.15 33.07
CA ARG A 6 17.03 4.93 32.27
C ARG A 6 16.84 5.23 30.78
N TYR A 7 16.07 6.24 30.41
CA TYR A 7 15.95 6.68 29.00
C TYR A 7 17.26 7.25 28.43
N ARG A 8 18.10 7.88 29.27
CA ARG A 8 19.45 8.30 28.86
C ARG A 8 20.31 7.12 28.39
N MET A 9 20.11 5.93 28.95
CA MET A 9 20.79 4.71 28.49
C MET A 9 20.33 4.30 27.09
N LEU A 10 19.02 4.34 26.81
CA LEU A 10 18.49 4.03 25.47
C LEU A 10 19.02 5.01 24.41
N VAL A 11 19.06 6.30 24.74
CA VAL A 11 19.66 7.32 23.85
C VAL A 11 21.16 7.08 23.66
N TYR A 12 21.90 6.76 24.73
CA TYR A 12 23.33 6.42 24.62
C TYR A 12 23.56 5.21 23.71
N LEU A 13 22.80 4.13 23.91
CA LEU A 13 22.86 2.92 23.09
C LEU A 13 22.55 3.21 21.63
N LYS A 14 21.52 4.03 21.34
CA LYS A 14 21.20 4.48 19.97
C LYS A 14 22.41 5.16 19.31
N TYR A 15 23.09 6.06 20.02
CA TYR A 15 24.27 6.74 19.48
C TYR A 15 25.44 5.78 19.26
N CYS A 16 25.68 4.86 20.20
CA CYS A 16 26.71 3.82 20.06
C CYS A 16 26.45 2.93 18.85
N PHE A 17 25.21 2.45 18.66
CA PHE A 17 24.83 1.61 17.53
C PHE A 17 24.89 2.34 16.19
N SER A 18 24.57 3.64 16.17
CA SER A 18 24.70 4.50 14.99
C SER A 18 26.14 4.95 14.70
N GLY A 19 27.11 4.60 15.55
CA GLY A 19 28.50 5.04 15.41
C GLY A 19 28.71 6.55 15.63
N LEU A 20 27.79 7.21 16.34
CA LEU A 20 27.81 8.64 16.64
C LEU A 20 28.36 8.89 18.05
N ALA A 21 29.05 10.03 18.23
CA ALA A 21 29.53 10.45 19.54
C ALA A 21 28.39 10.98 20.43
N PHE A 22 28.39 10.61 21.71
CA PHE A 22 27.44 11.09 22.72
C PHE A 22 28.16 11.93 23.79
N PRO A 23 27.61 13.08 24.25
CA PRO A 23 26.35 13.70 23.83
C PRO A 23 26.46 14.45 22.48
N PRO A 24 25.35 14.59 21.72
CA PRO A 24 25.34 15.39 20.50
C PRO A 24 25.68 16.84 20.83
N GLY A 25 26.85 17.32 20.38
CA GLY A 25 27.24 18.73 20.49
C GLY A 25 28.27 19.10 21.55
N SER A 26 29.03 18.15 22.13
CA SER A 26 30.30 18.54 22.77
C SER A 26 31.20 19.18 21.70
N LYS A 27 31.57 20.46 21.90
CA LYS A 27 32.37 21.32 21.00
C LYS A 27 33.75 20.70 20.67
N ILE A 28 33.77 19.65 19.88
CA ILE A 28 34.92 19.22 19.11
C ILE A 28 34.77 19.95 17.78
N ASN A 29 35.67 20.91 17.56
CA ASN A 29 35.66 21.89 16.47
C ASN A 29 35.07 21.35 15.16
N LEU A 30 34.15 22.13 14.58
CA LEU A 30 33.55 21.96 13.25
C LEU A 30 34.57 21.86 12.08
N LEU A 31 35.86 22.04 12.35
CA LEU A 31 36.96 21.85 11.39
C LEU A 31 37.57 20.44 11.42
N LEU A 32 37.25 19.61 12.43
CA LEU A 32 37.75 18.24 12.55
C LEU A 32 36.72 17.18 12.12
N ILE A 33 35.48 17.55 11.81
CA ILE A 33 34.43 16.60 11.39
C ILE A 33 34.85 15.80 10.15
N PRO A 34 35.48 16.37 9.10
CA PRO A 34 35.97 15.58 7.97
C PRO A 34 37.13 14.66 8.36
N LEU A 35 38.01 15.09 9.26
CA LEU A 35 39.18 14.32 9.72
C LEU A 35 38.80 13.21 10.70
N PHE A 36 37.80 13.39 11.57
CA PHE A 36 37.26 12.36 12.44
C PHE A 36 36.33 11.42 11.69
N LYS A 37 35.54 11.91 10.72
CA LYS A 37 34.77 11.07 9.82
C LYS A 37 35.70 10.25 8.91
N MET A 38 36.81 10.81 8.44
CA MET A 38 37.86 10.04 7.74
C MET A 38 38.59 9.09 8.69
N ALA A 39 39.06 9.50 9.87
CA ALA A 39 39.80 8.62 10.79
C ALA A 39 38.95 7.51 11.42
N TRP A 40 37.65 7.74 11.66
CA TRP A 40 36.71 6.75 12.18
C TRP A 40 36.19 5.82 11.07
N ASN A 41 35.92 6.34 9.86
CA ASN A 41 35.66 5.50 8.68
C ASN A 41 36.92 4.77 8.18
N SER A 42 38.12 5.17 8.63
CA SER A 42 39.38 4.45 8.35
C SER A 42 39.62 3.26 9.28
N SER A 43 38.76 3.03 10.28
CA SER A 43 38.67 1.75 11.00
C SER A 43 37.30 1.11 10.76
N PRO A 44 37.02 0.59 9.55
CA PRO A 44 35.78 -0.12 9.24
C PRO A 44 35.54 -1.38 10.12
N THR A 45 36.51 -1.75 10.96
CA THR A 45 36.52 -2.95 11.80
C THR A 45 35.92 -2.78 13.20
N ARG A 46 35.84 -1.56 13.75
CA ARG A 46 35.44 -1.37 15.16
C ARG A 46 33.93 -1.26 15.39
N LEU A 47 33.18 -0.62 14.50
CA LEU A 47 31.73 -0.44 14.69
C LEU A 47 30.95 -1.77 14.68
N PRO A 48 31.21 -2.71 13.73
CA PRO A 48 30.58 -4.03 13.78
C PRO A 48 30.94 -4.82 15.04
N SER A 49 32.21 -4.74 15.47
CA SER A 49 32.69 -5.36 16.71
C SER A 49 32.02 -4.76 17.95
N LEU A 50 31.88 -3.43 18.01
CA LEU A 50 31.18 -2.73 19.09
C LEU A 50 29.70 -3.10 19.16
N ARG A 51 29.00 -3.17 18.01
CA ARG A 51 27.61 -3.64 17.94
C ARG A 51 27.49 -5.06 18.51
N THR A 52 28.42 -5.94 18.14
CA THR A 52 28.49 -7.33 18.62
C THR A 52 28.67 -7.38 20.13
N GLU A 53 29.67 -6.67 20.68
CA GLU A 53 29.98 -6.62 22.11
C GLU A 53 28.82 -6.06 22.93
N LEU A 54 28.19 -4.98 22.47
CA LEU A 54 27.06 -4.36 23.17
C LEU A 54 25.81 -5.24 23.14
N VAL A 55 25.47 -5.84 21.99
CA VAL A 55 24.35 -6.79 21.91
C VAL A 55 24.62 -8.01 22.79
N GLN A 56 25.82 -8.56 22.77
CA GLN A 56 26.19 -9.67 23.65
C GLN A 56 26.05 -9.29 25.13
N PHE A 57 26.51 -8.10 25.54
CA PHE A 57 26.33 -7.59 26.90
C PHE A 57 24.85 -7.44 27.30
N LEU A 58 23.98 -7.04 26.37
CA LEU A 58 22.53 -6.98 26.62
C LEU A 58 21.92 -8.38 26.80
N LEU A 59 22.48 -9.39 26.13
CA LEU A 59 22.05 -10.78 26.17
C LEU A 59 22.77 -11.62 27.25
N GLU A 60 23.76 -11.06 27.96
CA GLU A 60 24.56 -11.77 28.95
C GLU A 60 23.74 -12.20 30.18
N ASP A 61 23.89 -13.47 30.57
CA ASP A 61 23.29 -14.06 31.75
C ASP A 61 24.24 -13.88 32.95
N LEU A 62 23.80 -13.19 34.01
CA LEU A 62 24.62 -12.91 35.20
C LEU A 62 25.08 -14.20 35.92
N ASN A 63 24.47 -15.34 35.63
CA ASN A 63 24.78 -16.63 36.25
C ASN A 63 26.10 -17.25 35.77
N ALA A 64 26.69 -16.78 34.65
CA ALA A 64 27.97 -17.30 34.15
C ALA A 64 29.18 -16.78 34.95
N LEU A 65 29.05 -15.68 35.70
CA LEU A 65 30.17 -15.08 36.45
C LEU A 65 30.32 -15.62 37.89
N ASN A 66 29.29 -16.26 38.45
CA ASN A 66 29.24 -16.65 39.86
C ASN A 66 29.00 -18.16 40.03
N SER A 67 29.94 -18.98 39.55
CA SER A 67 29.94 -20.42 39.75
C SER A 67 30.39 -20.85 41.16
N GLN A 68 30.00 -20.14 42.23
CA GLN A 68 30.07 -20.68 43.58
C GLN A 68 29.25 -19.87 44.59
N ALA A 69 27.92 -19.99 44.56
CA ALA A 69 27.09 -20.12 45.77
C ALA A 69 25.59 -20.05 45.45
N VAL A 70 24.83 -20.89 46.15
CA VAL A 70 23.37 -20.90 46.33
C VAL A 70 22.55 -21.54 45.21
N SER A 71 22.55 -22.88 45.26
CA SER A 71 21.42 -23.71 44.83
C SER A 71 20.15 -23.39 45.64
N SER A 72 19.01 -23.37 44.95
CA SER A 72 17.63 -23.20 45.42
C SER A 72 17.11 -21.76 45.53
N LEU A 73 16.79 -21.15 44.38
CA LEU A 73 15.60 -20.31 44.13
C LEU A 73 15.62 -19.82 42.66
N SER A 74 14.51 -20.03 41.96
CA SER A 74 14.11 -19.42 40.67
C SER A 74 14.99 -19.65 39.42
N SER A 75 14.57 -20.57 38.56
CA SER A 75 14.94 -20.67 37.14
C SER A 75 14.37 -19.51 36.28
N THR A 76 14.25 -18.31 36.84
CA THR A 76 13.37 -17.23 36.35
C THR A 76 14.13 -16.01 35.82
N ARG A 77 15.45 -16.06 35.69
CA ARG A 77 16.24 -14.90 35.30
C ARG A 77 17.40 -15.30 34.40
N ALA A 78 17.15 -15.39 33.09
CA ALA A 78 18.16 -15.76 32.09
C ALA A 78 18.63 -14.58 31.21
N LEU A 79 18.02 -13.37 31.28
CA LEU A 79 18.36 -12.22 30.43
C LEU A 79 18.19 -10.86 31.14
N PRO A 80 18.95 -10.59 32.22
CA PRO A 80 18.67 -9.46 33.11
C PRO A 80 18.77 -8.08 32.42
N ASN A 81 19.78 -7.86 31.56
CA ASN A 81 20.05 -6.53 31.01
C ASN A 81 19.00 -6.10 29.97
N LEU A 82 18.70 -6.96 28.99
CA LEU A 82 17.65 -6.70 28.00
C LEU A 82 16.26 -6.64 28.64
N TYR A 83 15.95 -7.53 29.59
CA TYR A 83 14.65 -7.55 30.27
C TYR A 83 14.35 -6.21 30.95
N HIS A 84 15.32 -5.62 31.65
CA HIS A 84 15.12 -4.33 32.34
C HIS A 84 14.90 -3.14 31.40
N LEU A 85 15.43 -3.20 30.17
CA LEU A 85 15.17 -2.18 29.16
C LEU A 85 13.78 -2.37 28.55
N LEU A 86 13.39 -3.60 28.24
CA LEU A 86 12.07 -3.91 27.70
C LEU A 86 10.95 -3.60 28.71
N GLU A 87 11.16 -3.89 30.00
CA GLU A 87 10.24 -3.55 31.10
C GLU A 87 10.09 -2.03 31.28
N LEU A 88 11.12 -1.25 30.94
CA LEU A 88 11.04 0.22 30.96
C LEU A 88 10.15 0.72 29.81
N ASP A 89 10.49 0.33 28.59
CA ASP A 89 9.84 0.76 27.36
C ASP A 89 10.16 -0.25 26.25
N THR A 90 9.21 -1.15 25.98
CA THR A 90 9.41 -2.23 25.01
C THR A 90 9.61 -1.68 23.61
N GLU A 91 8.79 -0.72 23.19
CA GLU A 91 8.82 -0.12 21.86
C GLU A 91 10.13 0.62 21.61
N ALA A 92 10.50 1.56 22.48
CA ALA A 92 11.73 2.32 22.34
C ALA A 92 12.98 1.43 22.42
N THR A 93 12.97 0.37 23.23
CA THR A 93 14.08 -0.57 23.33
C THR A 93 14.27 -1.36 22.03
N LEU A 94 13.18 -1.86 21.45
CA LEU A 94 13.23 -2.59 20.18
C LEU A 94 13.69 -1.68 19.05
N ASP A 95 13.23 -0.43 18.99
CA ASP A 95 13.71 0.55 18.00
C ASP A 95 15.20 0.85 18.13
N VAL A 96 15.71 0.99 19.36
CA VAL A 96 17.15 1.15 19.59
C VAL A 96 17.93 -0.08 19.14
N LEU A 97 17.40 -1.29 19.35
CA LEU A 97 18.02 -2.53 18.88
C LEU A 97 18.08 -2.61 17.35
N ARG A 98 17.13 -2.04 16.61
CA ARG A 98 17.18 -2.01 15.13
C ARG A 98 18.46 -1.37 14.63
N TYR A 99 18.94 -0.29 15.27
CA TYR A 99 20.21 0.38 14.91
C TYR A 99 21.45 -0.52 15.13
N ALA A 100 21.35 -1.54 15.99
CA ALA A 100 22.45 -2.47 16.24
C ALA A 100 22.65 -3.43 15.06
N PHE A 101 21.60 -3.68 14.29
CA PHE A 101 21.63 -4.56 13.13
C PHE A 101 21.85 -3.73 11.87
N VAL A 102 22.86 -4.07 11.08
CA VAL A 102 23.08 -3.42 9.79
C VAL A 102 21.81 -3.59 8.94
N GLU A 103 21.20 -2.47 8.53
CA GLU A 103 20.24 -2.45 7.42
C GLU A 103 21.09 -2.35 6.14
N ASP A 104 21.19 -3.45 5.41
CA ASP A 104 21.86 -3.48 4.13
C ASP A 104 21.16 -2.51 3.15
N GLU A 105 21.72 -1.32 2.94
CA GLU A 105 21.60 -0.66 1.64
C GLU A 105 22.20 -1.62 0.60
N ILE A 106 21.35 -2.10 -0.30
CA ILE A 106 21.65 -3.15 -1.29
C ILE A 106 22.87 -2.78 -2.15
N THR A 107 23.80 -3.73 -2.26
CA THR A 107 24.64 -3.94 -3.44
C THR A 107 23.74 -4.02 -4.69
N LYS A 108 23.64 -2.93 -5.45
CA LYS A 108 23.14 -2.96 -6.83
C LYS A 108 24.02 -3.92 -7.66
N PRO A 109 23.47 -4.91 -8.37
CA PRO A 109 24.22 -5.60 -9.40
C PRO A 109 24.02 -4.82 -10.70
N ASP A 110 24.93 -3.89 -11.01
CA ASP A 110 25.03 -3.39 -12.38
C ASP A 110 26.26 -4.02 -13.06
N VAL A 111 25.96 -4.65 -14.17
CA VAL A 111 26.83 -5.26 -15.16
C VAL A 111 28.01 -4.36 -15.49
N SER A 112 29.23 -4.86 -15.33
CA SER A 112 30.28 -4.67 -16.34
C SER A 112 31.28 -5.83 -16.31
N SER A 113 31.15 -6.70 -17.30
CA SER A 113 32.22 -7.61 -17.73
C SER A 113 33.38 -6.78 -18.29
N HIS A 114 34.53 -6.81 -17.64
CA HIS A 114 35.78 -7.38 -18.20
C HIS A 114 36.99 -7.13 -17.29
N ASP A 115 37.73 -8.22 -17.10
CA ASP A 115 39.17 -8.36 -16.89
C ASP A 115 39.83 -7.58 -15.72
N SER A 116 40.07 -8.29 -14.61
CA SER A 116 41.43 -8.44 -14.06
C SER A 116 41.46 -9.47 -12.92
N THR A 117 42.57 -10.20 -12.89
CA THR A 117 42.86 -11.39 -12.11
C THR A 117 43.15 -11.14 -10.62
N ASP A 118 42.69 -12.08 -9.79
CA ASP A 118 43.32 -12.56 -8.53
C ASP A 118 43.28 -11.77 -7.21
N ALA A 119 42.42 -10.76 -7.04
CA ALA A 119 42.21 -10.12 -5.71
C ALA A 119 40.80 -10.32 -5.09
N ASN A 120 39.83 -10.90 -5.81
CA ASN A 120 38.41 -10.88 -5.41
C ASN A 120 37.89 -12.10 -4.63
N MET A 121 38.69 -13.17 -4.44
CA MET A 121 38.22 -14.37 -3.73
C MET A 121 38.27 -14.27 -2.20
N GLU A 122 39.09 -13.37 -1.63
CA GLU A 122 39.18 -13.16 -0.17
C GLU A 122 38.16 -12.13 0.34
N ALA A 123 37.97 -11.02 -0.38
CA ALA A 123 37.01 -9.98 -0.01
C ALA A 123 35.55 -10.49 -0.02
N GLY A 124 35.20 -11.38 -0.96
CA GLY A 124 33.87 -12.00 -1.00
C GLY A 124 33.58 -12.92 0.18
N LYS A 125 34.60 -13.65 0.68
CA LYS A 125 34.45 -14.53 1.86
C LYS A 125 34.33 -13.75 3.16
N GLU A 126 35.07 -12.65 3.31
CA GLU A 126 34.96 -11.78 4.50
C GLU A 126 33.58 -11.09 4.60
N ILE A 127 33.00 -10.69 3.46
CA ILE A 127 31.66 -10.09 3.40
C ILE A 127 30.58 -11.12 3.80
N ASP A 128 30.67 -12.35 3.30
CA ASP A 128 29.73 -13.43 3.66
C ASP A 128 29.83 -13.82 5.15
N LEU A 129 31.05 -13.96 5.68
CA LEU A 129 31.30 -14.26 7.11
C LEU A 129 30.75 -13.15 8.03
N MET A 130 30.88 -11.88 7.64
CA MET A 130 30.37 -10.76 8.42
C MET A 130 28.83 -10.71 8.38
N GLY A 131 28.21 -11.06 7.24
CA GLY A 131 26.77 -11.27 7.16
C GLY A 131 26.27 -12.38 8.08
N GLU A 132 26.98 -13.51 8.14
CA GLU A 132 26.67 -14.65 9.02
C GLU A 132 26.77 -14.29 10.51
N ILE A 133 27.81 -13.56 10.92
CA ILE A 133 27.97 -13.09 12.31
C ILE A 133 26.82 -12.14 12.70
N GLN A 134 26.42 -11.24 11.79
CA GLN A 134 25.28 -10.34 12.03
C GLN A 134 23.95 -11.11 12.14
N ASN A 135 23.76 -12.15 11.33
CA ASN A 135 22.57 -12.99 11.42
C ASN A 135 22.56 -13.81 12.72
N LEU A 136 23.72 -14.29 13.18
CA LEU A 136 23.84 -14.97 14.47
C LEU A 136 23.45 -14.06 15.65
N LEU A 137 23.87 -12.78 15.61
CA LEU A 137 23.47 -11.79 16.62
C LEU A 137 21.95 -11.53 16.63
N VAL A 138 21.35 -11.40 15.45
CA VAL A 138 19.89 -11.27 15.32
C VAL A 138 19.19 -12.50 15.86
N GLN A 139 19.64 -13.70 15.49
CA GLN A 139 19.07 -14.96 15.99
C GLN A 139 19.16 -15.07 17.51
N ASN A 140 20.29 -14.72 18.11
CA ASN A 140 20.46 -14.75 19.57
C ASN A 140 19.53 -13.76 20.27
N THR A 141 19.35 -12.57 19.69
CA THR A 141 18.40 -11.58 20.21
C THR A 141 16.96 -12.08 20.10
N VAL A 142 16.58 -12.66 18.95
CA VAL A 142 15.25 -13.23 18.74
C VAL A 142 14.98 -14.38 19.73
N ASN A 143 15.94 -15.28 19.93
CA ASN A 143 15.83 -16.37 20.92
C ASN A 143 15.60 -15.83 22.33
N ALA A 144 16.28 -14.74 22.69
CA ALA A 144 16.12 -14.09 23.98
C ALA A 144 14.72 -13.49 24.16
N LEU A 145 14.20 -12.80 23.14
CA LEU A 145 12.84 -12.27 23.16
C LEU A 145 11.80 -13.39 23.26
N ILE A 146 11.96 -14.49 22.52
CA ILE A 146 11.09 -15.67 22.59
C ILE A 146 11.09 -16.28 24.00
N HIS A 147 12.26 -16.41 24.61
CA HIS A 147 12.35 -16.93 25.98
C HIS A 147 11.59 -16.06 26.99
N ILE A 148 11.64 -14.72 26.82
CA ILE A 148 10.85 -13.78 27.63
C ILE A 148 9.35 -13.97 27.40
N LEU A 149 8.92 -14.12 26.14
CA LEU A 149 7.53 -14.41 25.78
C LEU A 149 7.05 -15.72 26.43
N ASP A 150 7.82 -16.80 26.35
CA ASP A 150 7.49 -18.12 26.92
C ASP A 150 7.33 -18.09 28.44
N ILE A 151 8.22 -17.38 29.15
CA ILE A 151 8.12 -17.20 30.61
C ILE A 151 6.82 -16.47 30.96
N SER A 152 6.51 -15.39 30.24
CA SER A 152 5.34 -14.58 30.53
C SER A 152 4.03 -15.37 30.34
N GLN A 153 3.95 -16.21 29.32
CA GLN A 153 2.77 -17.02 29.02
C GLN A 153 2.57 -18.16 30.03
N LYS A 154 3.65 -18.84 30.44
CA LYS A 154 3.60 -19.88 31.48
C LYS A 154 3.07 -19.34 32.81
N ASN A 155 3.51 -18.15 33.21
CA ASN A 155 3.05 -17.51 34.43
C ASN A 155 1.55 -17.15 34.40
N ARG A 156 0.99 -16.79 33.23
CA ARG A 156 -0.45 -16.54 33.07
C ARG A 156 -1.29 -17.82 33.11
N SER A 157 -0.76 -18.95 32.66
CA SER A 157 -1.48 -20.24 32.66
C SER A 157 -1.58 -20.92 34.04
N SER A 158 -0.72 -20.54 35.00
CA SER A 158 -0.62 -21.18 36.33
C SER A 158 -1.32 -20.40 37.46
N GLY A 159 -1.83 -19.20 37.20
CA GLY A 159 -2.51 -18.37 38.21
C GLY A 159 -4.01 -18.69 38.29
N SER A 160 -4.43 -19.37 39.36
CA SER A 160 -5.84 -19.44 39.73
C SER A 160 -6.38 -18.03 40.01
N SER A 161 -7.61 -17.78 39.56
CA SER A 161 -8.49 -16.65 39.86
C SER A 161 -8.27 -15.98 41.23
N ASP A 162 -8.43 -14.65 41.25
CA ASP A 162 -8.58 -13.74 42.41
C ASP A 162 -7.36 -13.01 42.98
N ILE A 163 -6.51 -12.43 42.12
CA ILE A 163 -5.74 -11.23 42.51
C ILE A 163 -5.93 -10.15 41.45
N GLY A 164 -6.41 -8.99 41.89
CA GLY A 164 -6.77 -7.85 41.05
C GLY A 164 -5.70 -7.49 40.03
N SER A 165 -6.16 -7.03 38.88
CA SER A 165 -5.42 -6.61 37.68
C SER A 165 -4.31 -5.59 37.97
N LEU A 166 -3.19 -6.06 38.51
CA LEU A 166 -1.91 -5.39 38.40
C LEU A 166 -1.42 -5.68 36.98
N GLU A 167 -1.24 -4.65 36.15
CA GLU A 167 -0.61 -4.79 34.83
C GLU A 167 0.85 -5.25 35.01
N LEU A 168 1.03 -6.56 35.12
CA LEU A 168 2.33 -7.20 35.10
C LEU A 168 2.86 -7.17 33.67
N TRP A 169 4.02 -6.55 33.48
CA TRP A 169 4.75 -6.58 32.21
C TRP A 169 5.12 -8.04 31.86
N PRO A 170 5.03 -8.45 30.59
CA PRO A 170 4.60 -7.67 29.41
C PRO A 170 3.07 -7.53 29.29
N SER A 171 2.61 -6.33 28.94
CA SER A 171 1.21 -6.05 28.57
C SER A 171 0.86 -6.67 27.21
N LYS A 172 -0.43 -6.68 26.83
CA LYS A 172 -0.82 -7.12 25.47
C LYS A 172 -0.16 -6.26 24.37
N LYS A 173 0.06 -4.97 24.64
CA LYS A 173 0.74 -4.05 23.70
C LYS A 173 2.22 -4.44 23.56
N ASP A 174 2.90 -4.71 24.67
CA ASP A 174 4.31 -5.10 24.68
C ASP A 174 4.54 -6.43 23.96
N MET A 175 3.66 -7.41 24.20
CA MET A 175 3.66 -8.68 23.47
C MET A 175 3.53 -8.46 21.95
N GLY A 176 2.69 -7.51 21.54
CA GLY A 176 2.52 -7.14 20.15
C GLY A 176 3.79 -6.60 19.50
N HIS A 177 4.45 -5.63 20.14
CA HIS A 177 5.74 -5.09 19.65
C HIS A 177 6.82 -6.16 19.54
N LEU A 178 6.87 -7.08 20.52
CA LEU A 178 7.80 -8.22 20.49
C LEU A 178 7.52 -9.16 19.31
N PHE A 179 6.25 -9.50 19.06
CA PHE A 179 5.87 -10.33 17.92
C PHE A 179 6.19 -9.66 16.58
N GLU A 180 5.89 -8.36 16.43
CA GLU A 180 6.18 -7.60 15.21
C GLU A 180 7.69 -7.53 14.92
N PHE A 181 8.50 -7.33 15.96
CA PHE A 181 9.95 -7.33 15.84
C PHE A 181 10.51 -8.70 15.43
N VAL A 182 10.06 -9.77 16.09
CA VAL A 182 10.49 -11.14 15.72
C VAL A 182 10.05 -11.46 14.30
N ALA A 183 8.80 -11.17 13.94
CA ALA A 183 8.26 -11.38 12.61
C ALA A 183 9.08 -10.66 11.52
N TYR A 184 9.47 -9.41 11.78
CA TYR A 184 10.30 -8.64 10.84
C TYR A 184 11.64 -9.33 10.52
N TYR A 185 12.37 -9.79 11.53
CA TYR A 185 13.67 -10.42 11.32
C TYR A 185 13.58 -11.85 10.75
N VAL A 186 12.47 -12.55 11.00
CA VAL A 186 12.15 -13.81 10.32
C VAL A 186 11.88 -13.55 8.83
N ALA A 187 11.04 -12.58 8.49
CA ALA A 187 10.77 -12.19 7.10
C ALA A 187 12.04 -11.71 6.37
N CYS A 188 13.00 -11.11 7.07
CA CYS A 188 14.30 -10.75 6.50
C CYS A 188 15.24 -11.94 6.24
N LYS A 189 14.85 -13.19 6.54
CA LYS A 189 15.71 -14.40 6.53
C LYS A 189 16.91 -14.32 7.49
N ARG A 190 16.82 -13.49 8.54
CA ARG A 190 17.89 -13.27 9.52
C ARG A 190 17.69 -14.03 10.83
N ALA A 191 16.49 -14.55 11.05
CA ALA A 191 16.16 -15.41 12.19
C ALA A 191 15.16 -16.50 11.81
N ASN A 192 15.21 -17.61 12.53
CA ASN A 192 14.28 -18.72 12.47
C ASN A 192 13.56 -18.88 13.82
N VAL A 193 12.31 -19.35 13.78
CA VAL A 193 11.48 -19.56 14.96
C VAL A 193 10.86 -20.95 14.96
N SER A 194 10.43 -21.43 16.13
CA SER A 194 9.69 -22.70 16.23
C SER A 194 8.27 -22.56 15.68
N LYS A 195 7.64 -23.69 15.33
CA LYS A 195 6.24 -23.72 14.85
C LYS A 195 5.25 -23.13 15.84
N THR A 196 5.51 -23.29 17.13
CA THR A 196 4.65 -22.76 18.21
C THR A 196 4.70 -21.24 18.24
N VAL A 197 5.91 -20.66 18.19
CA VAL A 197 6.10 -19.20 18.17
C VAL A 197 5.55 -18.60 16.89
N LEU A 198 5.76 -19.26 15.74
CA LEU A 198 5.19 -18.84 14.47
C LEU A 198 3.65 -18.79 14.53
N SER A 199 3.01 -19.83 15.08
CA SER A 199 1.55 -19.87 15.23
C SER A 199 1.05 -18.71 16.10
N GLN A 200 1.74 -18.40 17.21
CA GLN A 200 1.41 -17.27 18.07
C GLN A 200 1.56 -15.92 17.38
N ILE A 201 2.61 -15.75 16.57
CA ILE A 201 2.82 -14.55 15.76
C ILE A 201 1.68 -14.39 14.75
N LEU A 202 1.32 -15.46 14.04
CA LEU A 202 0.24 -15.43 13.04
C LEU A 202 -1.11 -15.14 13.70
N GLU A 203 -1.41 -15.77 14.84
CA GLU A 203 -2.60 -15.46 15.64
C GLU A 203 -2.64 -13.99 16.07
N TYR A 204 -1.50 -13.42 16.49
CA TYR A 204 -1.41 -12.01 16.84
C TYR A 204 -1.66 -11.09 15.62
N LEU A 205 -0.98 -11.33 14.51
CA LEU A 205 -1.09 -10.50 13.30
C LEU A 205 -2.48 -10.56 12.66
N THR A 206 -3.16 -11.71 12.76
CA THR A 206 -4.54 -11.91 12.27
C THR A 206 -5.62 -11.59 13.32
N SER A 207 -5.23 -11.24 14.55
CA SER A 207 -6.21 -10.88 15.59
C SER A 207 -6.81 -9.48 15.35
N GLU A 208 -8.13 -9.40 15.50
CA GLU A 208 -8.85 -8.13 15.63
C GLU A 208 -8.45 -7.46 16.95
N ASN A 209 -7.42 -6.61 16.91
CA ASN A 209 -7.29 -5.60 17.94
C ASN A 209 -8.42 -4.60 17.72
N LYS A 210 -9.55 -4.82 18.41
CA LYS A 210 -10.56 -3.79 18.62
C LYS A 210 -9.94 -2.66 19.43
N LEU A 211 -9.14 -1.81 18.78
CA LEU A 211 -8.87 -0.48 19.31
C LEU A 211 -10.22 0.25 19.38
N PRO A 212 -10.54 0.93 20.49
CA PRO A 212 -11.78 1.69 20.57
C PRO A 212 -11.70 2.84 19.58
N GLN A 213 -12.52 2.79 18.52
CA GLN A 213 -12.90 3.92 17.68
C GLN A 213 -11.73 4.76 17.13
N SER A 214 -10.81 4.16 16.36
CA SER A 214 -10.02 4.91 15.38
C SER A 214 -10.76 4.93 14.04
N SER A 215 -10.63 6.03 13.30
CA SER A 215 -11.32 6.26 12.04
C SER A 215 -11.06 5.12 11.03
N SER A 216 -12.03 4.81 10.17
CA SER A 216 -12.01 3.65 9.26
C SER A 216 -10.76 3.54 8.37
N LYS A 217 -10.05 4.65 8.10
CA LYS A 217 -8.85 4.66 7.24
C LYS A 217 -7.57 4.21 7.95
N GLU A 218 -7.38 4.55 9.22
CA GLU A 218 -6.21 4.10 10.01
C GLU A 218 -6.26 2.60 10.31
N SER A 219 -7.46 2.08 10.54
CA SER A 219 -7.71 0.65 10.68
C SER A 219 -7.33 -0.10 9.39
N VAL A 220 -7.68 0.43 8.22
CA VAL A 220 -7.34 -0.18 6.92
C VAL A 220 -5.83 -0.17 6.67
N GLY A 221 -5.14 0.94 6.94
CA GLY A 221 -3.67 1.01 6.79
C GLY A 221 -2.94 0.04 7.72
N THR A 222 -3.39 -0.10 8.96
CA THR A 222 -2.82 -1.04 9.94
C THR A 222 -3.04 -2.50 9.52
N LEU A 223 -4.24 -2.85 9.06
CA LEU A 223 -4.56 -4.20 8.58
C LEU A 223 -3.71 -4.56 7.35
N LYS A 224 -3.56 -3.66 6.38
CA LYS A 224 -2.69 -3.86 5.22
C LYS A 224 -1.23 -4.07 5.59
N ARG A 225 -0.70 -3.31 6.56
CA ARG A 225 0.67 -3.49 7.04
C ARG A 225 0.86 -4.89 7.66
N ARG A 226 -0.11 -5.35 8.46
CA ARG A 226 -0.11 -6.70 9.03
C ARG A 226 -0.22 -7.78 7.96
N GLU A 227 -1.06 -7.59 6.97
CA GLU A 227 -1.18 -8.50 5.82
C GLU A 227 0.15 -8.64 5.08
N LYS A 228 0.81 -7.52 4.73
CA LYS A 228 2.13 -7.52 4.08
C LYS A 228 3.19 -8.21 4.93
N GLN A 229 3.12 -8.09 6.26
CA GLN A 229 4.02 -8.79 7.17
C GLN A 229 3.76 -10.31 7.19
N VAL A 230 2.49 -10.74 7.19
CA VAL A 230 2.13 -12.17 7.10
C VAL A 230 2.57 -12.77 5.77
N LEU A 231 2.35 -12.06 4.65
CA LEU A 231 2.86 -12.46 3.33
C LEU A 231 4.37 -12.71 3.37
N ALA A 232 5.13 -11.72 3.85
CA ALA A 232 6.59 -11.81 3.92
C ALA A 232 7.07 -12.98 4.81
N LEU A 233 6.32 -13.32 5.87
CA LEU A 233 6.62 -14.49 6.70
C LEU A 233 6.40 -15.80 5.95
N LEU A 234 5.24 -15.98 5.32
CA LEU A 234 4.87 -17.24 4.67
C LEU A 234 5.72 -17.54 3.42
N GLU A 235 6.24 -16.51 2.74
CA GLU A 235 7.17 -16.69 1.63
C GLU A 235 8.57 -17.18 2.05
N VAL A 236 8.97 -16.90 3.30
CA VAL A 236 10.28 -17.28 3.85
C VAL A 236 10.23 -18.60 4.59
N VAL A 237 9.18 -18.82 5.38
CA VAL A 237 9.06 -20.00 6.23
C VAL A 237 8.64 -21.21 5.39
N PRO A 238 9.34 -22.35 5.49
CA PRO A 238 8.97 -23.56 4.76
C PRO A 238 7.52 -23.99 5.04
N GLU A 239 6.81 -24.42 4.00
CA GLU A 239 5.39 -24.85 4.07
C GLU A 239 5.13 -25.95 5.12
N LYS A 240 6.13 -26.78 5.41
CA LYS A 240 6.04 -27.84 6.44
C LYS A 240 5.93 -27.29 7.87
N ASP A 241 6.23 -26.02 8.10
CA ASP A 241 6.34 -25.41 9.43
C ASP A 241 5.09 -24.64 9.86
N TRP A 242 4.09 -24.53 8.99
CA TRP A 242 2.77 -23.96 9.29
C TRP A 242 1.64 -24.82 8.68
N ASP A 243 0.44 -24.74 9.26
CA ASP A 243 -0.74 -25.46 8.74
C ASP A 243 -1.53 -24.55 7.80
N ALA A 244 -1.52 -24.90 6.51
CA ALA A 244 -2.18 -24.11 5.49
C ALA A 244 -3.69 -23.96 5.68
N SER A 245 -4.38 -24.95 6.25
CA SER A 245 -5.83 -24.86 6.48
C SER A 245 -6.14 -23.97 7.68
N TYR A 246 -5.32 -24.06 8.74
CA TYR A 246 -5.47 -23.23 9.92
C TYR A 246 -5.15 -21.76 9.64
N VAL A 247 -4.03 -21.47 8.97
CA VAL A 247 -3.63 -20.11 8.62
C VAL A 247 -4.62 -19.47 7.64
N LEU A 248 -5.11 -20.23 6.65
CA LEU A 248 -6.15 -19.74 5.74
C LEU A 248 -7.39 -19.28 6.51
N HIS A 249 -7.88 -20.07 7.48
CA HIS A 249 -9.04 -19.69 8.29
C HIS A 249 -8.82 -18.40 9.09
N LEU A 250 -7.61 -18.19 9.63
CA LEU A 250 -7.26 -16.96 10.33
C LEU A 250 -7.25 -15.75 9.38
N CYS A 251 -6.67 -15.91 8.19
CA CYS A 251 -6.57 -14.85 7.18
C CYS A 251 -7.92 -14.50 6.54
N GLU A 252 -8.78 -15.49 6.29
CA GLU A 252 -10.16 -15.25 5.81
C GLU A 252 -10.96 -14.42 6.81
N LYS A 253 -10.80 -14.70 8.11
CA LYS A 253 -11.44 -13.93 9.17
C LYS A 253 -10.89 -12.50 9.28
N ALA A 254 -9.59 -12.32 9.04
CA ALA A 254 -8.94 -11.02 9.07
C ALA A 254 -9.06 -10.23 7.76
N GLU A 255 -9.73 -10.79 6.75
CA GLU A 255 -9.86 -10.21 5.40
C GLU A 255 -8.50 -9.96 4.69
N PHE A 256 -7.51 -10.82 4.96
CA PHE A 256 -6.19 -10.76 4.32
C PHE A 256 -6.21 -11.50 2.97
N TYR A 257 -6.79 -10.84 1.96
CA TYR A 257 -7.07 -11.40 0.64
C TYR A 257 -5.82 -11.84 -0.13
N GLN A 258 -4.72 -11.10 -0.06
CA GLN A 258 -3.48 -11.45 -0.75
C GLN A 258 -2.83 -12.70 -0.15
N VAL A 259 -2.90 -12.85 1.19
CA VAL A 259 -2.40 -14.04 1.90
C VAL A 259 -3.25 -15.26 1.52
N CYS A 260 -4.58 -15.11 1.50
CA CYS A 260 -5.48 -16.18 1.07
C CYS A 260 -5.17 -16.61 -0.37
N GLY A 261 -4.95 -15.65 -1.28
CA GLY A 261 -4.54 -15.90 -2.66
C GLY A 261 -3.23 -16.69 -2.75
N LEU A 262 -2.22 -16.32 -1.96
CA LEU A 262 -0.94 -17.02 -1.90
C LEU A 262 -1.09 -18.47 -1.43
N ILE A 263 -1.82 -18.70 -0.33
CA ILE A 263 -2.02 -20.05 0.22
C ILE A 263 -2.76 -20.94 -0.78
N HIS A 264 -3.79 -20.43 -1.46
CA HIS A 264 -4.50 -21.17 -2.50
C HIS A 264 -3.61 -21.46 -3.72
N SER A 265 -2.74 -20.52 -4.11
CA SER A 265 -1.78 -20.70 -5.19
C SER A 265 -0.80 -21.85 -4.91
N ILE A 266 -0.22 -21.88 -3.70
CA ILE A 266 0.66 -22.96 -3.23
C ILE A 266 -0.05 -24.32 -3.25
N ARG A 267 -1.36 -24.33 -2.94
CA ARG A 267 -2.20 -25.54 -2.98
C ARG A 267 -2.67 -25.93 -4.38
N HIS A 268 -2.20 -25.26 -5.44
CA HIS A 268 -2.64 -25.44 -6.83
C HIS A 268 -4.14 -25.21 -7.07
N GLN A 269 -4.79 -24.41 -6.20
CA GLN A 269 -6.19 -24.04 -6.32
C GLN A 269 -6.30 -22.67 -7.01
N TYR A 270 -5.92 -22.62 -8.28
CA TYR A 270 -5.75 -21.35 -9.02
C TYR A 270 -7.02 -20.50 -9.13
N LEU A 271 -8.19 -21.14 -9.20
CA LEU A 271 -9.47 -20.41 -9.29
C LEU A 271 -9.83 -19.71 -7.98
N THR A 272 -9.70 -20.40 -6.84
CA THR A 272 -9.98 -19.80 -5.53
C THR A 272 -8.91 -18.79 -5.13
N ALA A 273 -7.67 -18.99 -5.59
CA ALA A 273 -6.61 -17.98 -5.47
C ALA A 273 -6.98 -16.69 -6.20
N LEU A 274 -7.43 -16.80 -7.46
CA LEU A 274 -7.91 -15.66 -8.24
C LEU A 274 -9.10 -14.97 -7.56
N ASP A 275 -10.10 -15.74 -7.11
CA ASP A 275 -11.26 -15.22 -6.39
C ASP A 275 -10.88 -14.47 -5.10
N SER A 276 -9.75 -14.85 -4.47
CA SER A 276 -9.23 -14.16 -3.29
C SER A 276 -8.57 -12.84 -3.68
N TYR A 277 -7.65 -12.85 -4.67
CA TYR A 277 -7.00 -11.63 -5.13
C TYR A 277 -7.97 -10.59 -5.70
N MET A 278 -9.07 -11.02 -6.34
CA MET A 278 -10.09 -10.10 -6.88
C MET A 278 -10.89 -9.36 -5.80
N LYS A 279 -10.86 -9.82 -4.54
CA LYS A 279 -11.50 -9.12 -3.42
C LYS A 279 -10.66 -7.94 -2.90
N ASP A 280 -9.38 -7.89 -3.24
CA ASP A 280 -8.51 -6.76 -2.89
C ASP A 280 -8.70 -5.61 -3.89
N VAL A 281 -9.67 -4.74 -3.59
CA VAL A 281 -10.02 -3.57 -4.41
C VAL A 281 -8.93 -2.49 -4.37
N ASP A 282 -8.10 -2.47 -3.32
CA ASP A 282 -7.13 -1.40 -3.10
C ASP A 282 -5.79 -1.66 -3.81
N GLU A 283 -5.38 -2.93 -3.95
CA GLU A 283 -4.17 -3.32 -4.68
C GLU A 283 -4.50 -4.29 -5.83
N PRO A 284 -5.28 -3.85 -6.84
CA PRO A 284 -5.78 -4.71 -7.92
C PRO A 284 -4.66 -5.34 -8.76
N VAL A 285 -3.46 -4.77 -8.73
CA VAL A 285 -2.26 -5.24 -9.45
C VAL A 285 -1.94 -6.71 -9.15
N HIS A 286 -2.22 -7.20 -7.94
CA HIS A 286 -1.91 -8.56 -7.53
C HIS A 286 -2.77 -9.59 -8.28
N ALA A 287 -4.05 -9.29 -8.52
CA ALA A 287 -4.94 -10.16 -9.30
C ALA A 287 -4.44 -10.33 -10.74
N PHE A 288 -4.08 -9.22 -11.41
CA PHE A 288 -3.60 -9.27 -12.78
C PHE A 288 -2.21 -9.91 -12.91
N SER A 289 -1.30 -9.61 -11.97
CA SER A 289 0.00 -10.26 -11.88
C SER A 289 -0.14 -11.78 -11.72
N PHE A 290 -1.04 -12.22 -10.83
CA PHE A 290 -1.32 -13.63 -10.61
C PHE A 290 -1.86 -14.34 -11.85
N ILE A 291 -2.85 -13.76 -12.54
CA ILE A 291 -3.39 -14.33 -13.79
C ILE A 291 -2.26 -14.50 -14.80
N ASN A 292 -1.44 -13.47 -14.96
CA ASN A 292 -0.42 -13.46 -15.98
C ASN A 292 0.72 -14.44 -15.70
N HIS A 293 1.14 -14.52 -14.43
CA HIS A 293 2.09 -15.52 -13.97
C HIS A 293 1.56 -16.95 -14.17
N THR A 294 0.31 -17.20 -13.78
CA THR A 294 -0.33 -18.52 -13.88
C THR A 294 -0.49 -18.96 -15.34
N LEU A 295 -0.96 -18.08 -16.23
CA LEU A 295 -1.06 -18.37 -17.66
C LEU A 295 0.29 -18.71 -18.30
N SER A 296 1.38 -18.16 -17.78
CA SER A 296 2.74 -18.43 -18.27
C SER A 296 3.30 -19.76 -17.76
N GLN A 297 2.78 -20.30 -16.65
CA GLN A 297 3.27 -21.53 -16.02
C GLN A 297 2.47 -22.79 -16.38
N LEU A 298 1.16 -22.64 -16.68
CA LEU A 298 0.29 -23.80 -16.91
C LEU A 298 0.56 -24.51 -18.24
N SER A 299 0.34 -25.83 -18.24
CA SER A 299 0.34 -26.66 -19.45
C SER A 299 -0.82 -26.32 -20.39
N ASP A 300 -0.71 -26.62 -21.69
CA ASP A 300 -1.74 -26.25 -22.70
C ASP A 300 -3.17 -26.68 -22.32
N THR A 301 -3.34 -27.83 -21.66
CA THR A 301 -4.65 -28.35 -21.25
C THR A 301 -5.23 -27.68 -20.00
N GLU A 302 -4.41 -27.45 -18.98
CA GLU A 302 -4.83 -26.77 -17.74
C GLU A 302 -5.02 -25.27 -17.99
N SER A 303 -4.22 -24.71 -18.91
CA SER A 303 -4.34 -23.35 -19.41
C SER A 303 -5.71 -23.12 -20.06
N ALA A 304 -6.26 -24.05 -20.84
CA ALA A 304 -7.57 -23.87 -21.45
C ALA A 304 -8.72 -23.72 -20.42
N ALA A 305 -8.73 -24.55 -19.37
CA ALA A 305 -9.72 -24.47 -18.31
C ALA A 305 -9.58 -23.17 -17.50
N PHE A 306 -8.35 -22.79 -17.15
CA PHE A 306 -8.07 -21.55 -16.45
C PHE A 306 -8.44 -20.32 -17.30
N ARG A 307 -8.10 -20.31 -18.59
CA ARG A 307 -8.48 -19.26 -19.56
C ARG A 307 -9.99 -19.08 -19.61
N SER A 308 -10.76 -20.16 -19.71
CA SER A 308 -12.23 -20.09 -19.70
C SER A 308 -12.77 -19.49 -18.39
N ALA A 309 -12.16 -19.83 -17.26
CA ALA A 309 -12.57 -19.33 -15.95
C ALA A 309 -12.17 -17.86 -15.71
N VAL A 310 -11.07 -17.40 -16.31
CA VAL A 310 -10.68 -15.98 -16.35
C VAL A 310 -11.67 -15.21 -17.22
N ILE A 311 -12.03 -15.75 -18.40
CA ILE A 311 -13.00 -15.10 -19.30
C ILE A 311 -14.35 -14.89 -18.62
N SER A 312 -14.87 -15.87 -17.88
CA SER A 312 -16.13 -15.71 -17.14
C SER A 312 -16.06 -14.68 -16.01
N ARG A 313 -14.85 -14.30 -15.57
CA ARG A 313 -14.59 -13.29 -14.53
C ARG A 313 -14.21 -11.92 -15.09
N ILE A 314 -14.07 -11.78 -16.41
CA ILE A 314 -13.76 -10.48 -17.04
C ILE A 314 -14.72 -9.38 -16.61
N PRO A 315 -16.05 -9.59 -16.51
CA PRO A 315 -16.94 -8.52 -16.06
C PRO A 315 -16.57 -7.95 -14.69
N GLU A 316 -16.17 -8.80 -13.75
CA GLU A 316 -15.71 -8.39 -12.41
C GLU A 316 -14.31 -7.76 -12.46
N LEU A 317 -13.40 -8.31 -13.26
CA LEU A 317 -12.06 -7.75 -13.46
C LEU A 317 -12.11 -6.33 -14.07
N VAL A 318 -13.02 -6.06 -15.00
CA VAL A 318 -13.21 -4.70 -15.55
C VAL A 318 -13.63 -3.71 -14.46
N ASN A 319 -14.47 -4.15 -13.52
CA ASN A 319 -14.87 -3.31 -12.38
C ASN A 319 -13.73 -3.09 -11.38
N LEU A 320 -12.81 -4.06 -11.26
CA LEU A 320 -11.63 -3.97 -10.41
C LEU A 320 -10.58 -3.01 -11.01
N SER A 321 -10.23 -3.20 -12.29
CA SER A 321 -9.45 -2.24 -13.06
C SER A 321 -9.72 -2.44 -14.55
N ARG A 322 -10.30 -1.41 -15.18
CA ARG A 322 -10.51 -1.38 -16.63
C ARG A 322 -9.18 -1.41 -17.39
N GLU A 323 -8.13 -0.77 -16.84
CA GLU A 323 -6.82 -0.68 -17.47
C GLU A 323 -6.09 -2.02 -17.42
N GLY A 324 -6.04 -2.66 -16.24
CA GLY A 324 -5.47 -4.00 -16.09
C GLY A 324 -6.18 -5.04 -16.93
N THR A 325 -7.52 -4.95 -17.01
CA THR A 325 -8.32 -5.89 -17.81
C THR A 325 -8.11 -5.70 -19.31
N PHE A 326 -8.05 -4.44 -19.77
CA PHE A 326 -7.75 -4.15 -21.17
C PHE A 326 -6.37 -4.70 -21.56
N PHE A 327 -5.36 -4.47 -20.74
CA PHE A 327 -4.02 -5.01 -20.94
C PHE A 327 -4.03 -6.54 -21.01
N LEU A 328 -4.70 -7.19 -20.05
CA LEU A 328 -4.84 -8.65 -20.00
C LEU A 328 -5.46 -9.22 -21.28
N ILE A 329 -6.50 -8.58 -21.82
CA ILE A 329 -7.19 -9.03 -23.03
C ILE A 329 -6.27 -8.93 -24.25
N ILE A 330 -5.56 -7.82 -24.40
CA ILE A 330 -4.63 -7.65 -25.53
C ILE A 330 -3.44 -8.61 -25.45
N ASP A 331 -2.87 -8.82 -24.26
CA ASP A 331 -1.68 -9.66 -24.06
C ASP A 331 -2.02 -11.16 -24.19
N HIS A 332 -3.13 -11.63 -23.59
CA HIS A 332 -3.43 -13.05 -23.48
C HIS A 332 -4.66 -13.53 -24.25
N PHE A 333 -5.67 -12.69 -24.47
CA PHE A 333 -7.00 -13.12 -24.94
C PHE A 333 -7.45 -12.45 -26.24
N ASN A 334 -6.51 -11.93 -27.04
CA ASN A 334 -6.84 -11.20 -28.26
C ASN A 334 -7.69 -12.04 -29.24
N LYS A 335 -7.46 -13.36 -29.29
CA LYS A 335 -8.22 -14.29 -30.15
C LYS A 335 -9.66 -14.51 -29.67
N GLU A 336 -9.89 -14.41 -28.36
CA GLU A 336 -11.18 -14.62 -27.71
C GLU A 336 -11.99 -13.33 -27.53
N SER A 337 -11.50 -12.18 -28.01
CA SER A 337 -12.16 -10.88 -27.92
C SER A 337 -13.67 -10.89 -28.29
N PRO A 338 -14.12 -11.60 -29.35
CA PRO A 338 -15.56 -11.66 -29.67
C PRO A 338 -16.40 -12.38 -28.60
N HIS A 339 -15.84 -13.44 -28.01
CA HIS A 339 -16.49 -14.17 -26.91
C HIS A 339 -16.55 -13.29 -25.66
N ILE A 340 -15.47 -12.56 -25.36
CA ILE A 340 -15.42 -11.64 -24.23
C ILE A 340 -16.46 -10.53 -24.35
N LEU A 341 -16.62 -9.96 -25.54
CA LEU A 341 -17.69 -8.99 -25.81
C LEU A 341 -19.08 -9.60 -25.58
N SER A 342 -19.31 -10.85 -25.98
CA SER A 342 -20.60 -11.52 -25.74
C SER A 342 -20.89 -11.71 -24.25
N GLU A 343 -19.88 -12.03 -23.45
CA GLU A 343 -19.99 -12.16 -21.99
C GLU A 343 -20.32 -10.81 -21.33
N LEU A 344 -19.65 -9.75 -21.77
CA LEU A 344 -19.87 -8.38 -21.28
C LEU A 344 -21.28 -7.84 -21.58
N ARG A 345 -21.96 -8.31 -22.63
CA ARG A 345 -23.35 -7.90 -22.94
C ARG A 345 -24.34 -8.13 -21.80
N SER A 346 -24.08 -9.12 -20.95
CA SER A 346 -24.90 -9.39 -19.76
C SER A 346 -24.60 -8.46 -18.56
N HIS A 347 -23.53 -7.65 -18.64
CA HIS A 347 -23.02 -6.80 -17.57
C HIS A 347 -22.86 -5.34 -18.06
N PRO A 348 -23.91 -4.51 -18.00
CA PRO A 348 -23.93 -3.19 -18.64
C PRO A 348 -22.84 -2.23 -18.12
N LYS A 349 -22.53 -2.27 -16.81
CA LYS A 349 -21.44 -1.48 -16.22
C LYS A 349 -20.08 -1.86 -16.81
N SER A 350 -19.76 -3.15 -16.79
CA SER A 350 -18.47 -3.67 -17.29
C SER A 350 -18.35 -3.47 -18.80
N LEU A 351 -19.45 -3.64 -19.55
CA LEU A 351 -19.50 -3.35 -20.98
C LEU A 351 -19.19 -1.88 -21.27
N PHE A 352 -19.82 -0.95 -20.54
CA PHE A 352 -19.56 0.48 -20.67
C PHE A 352 -18.08 0.81 -20.43
N LEU A 353 -17.53 0.39 -19.29
CA LEU A 353 -16.15 0.66 -18.89
C LEU A 353 -15.13 0.06 -19.88
N TYR A 354 -15.39 -1.16 -20.36
CA TYR A 354 -14.55 -1.81 -21.34
C TYR A 354 -14.55 -1.09 -22.69
N LEU A 355 -15.74 -0.82 -23.25
CA LEU A 355 -15.87 -0.13 -24.54
C LEU A 355 -15.29 1.28 -24.49
N LYS A 356 -15.54 2.02 -23.40
CA LYS A 356 -14.93 3.33 -23.16
C LYS A 356 -13.39 3.24 -23.20
N THR A 357 -12.81 2.23 -22.55
CA THR A 357 -11.36 2.02 -22.53
C THR A 357 -10.81 1.67 -23.91
N VAL A 358 -11.47 0.76 -24.65
CA VAL A 358 -11.10 0.41 -26.03
C VAL A 358 -11.05 1.65 -26.92
N ILE A 359 -12.06 2.51 -26.80
CA ILE A 359 -12.17 3.78 -27.53
C ILE A 359 -11.06 4.75 -27.13
N GLU A 360 -10.82 4.95 -25.83
CA GLU A 360 -9.77 5.83 -25.31
C GLU A 360 -8.39 5.43 -25.84
N VAL A 361 -8.08 4.14 -25.84
CA VAL A 361 -6.80 3.61 -26.36
C VAL A 361 -6.71 3.79 -27.87
N HIS A 362 -7.80 3.56 -28.61
CA HIS A 362 -7.82 3.77 -30.05
C HIS A 362 -7.54 5.23 -30.44
N LEU A 363 -8.06 6.18 -29.68
CA LEU A 363 -7.89 7.62 -29.95
C LEU A 363 -6.55 8.17 -29.46
N SER A 364 -6.12 7.79 -28.26
CA SER A 364 -4.91 8.34 -27.64
C SER A 364 -3.64 7.57 -27.97
N GLY A 365 -3.76 6.32 -28.43
CA GLY A 365 -2.64 5.42 -28.68
C GLY A 365 -1.90 4.97 -27.40
N THR A 366 -2.45 5.24 -26.22
CA THR A 366 -1.84 4.94 -24.93
C THR A 366 -2.89 4.66 -23.85
N LEU A 367 -2.47 4.18 -22.68
CA LEU A 367 -3.32 3.97 -21.51
C LEU A 367 -2.53 4.31 -20.24
N ASN A 368 -3.17 5.00 -19.29
CA ASN A 368 -2.52 5.35 -18.02
C ASN A 368 -2.74 4.22 -17.00
N PHE A 369 -1.66 3.59 -16.54
CA PHE A 369 -1.70 2.50 -15.58
C PHE A 369 -1.39 2.91 -14.13
N SER A 370 -1.51 4.19 -13.78
CA SER A 370 -1.26 4.69 -12.42
C SER A 370 -2.10 3.98 -11.35
N CYS A 371 -3.29 3.49 -11.68
CA CYS A 371 -4.15 2.69 -10.78
C CYS A 371 -3.56 1.31 -10.40
N LEU A 372 -2.59 0.81 -11.17
CA LEU A 372 -1.88 -0.46 -10.91
C LEU A 372 -0.50 -0.21 -10.28
N GLN A 373 -0.03 1.04 -10.28
CA GLN A 373 1.25 1.46 -9.72
C GLN A 373 0.96 2.14 -8.38
N ASN A 374 0.80 1.35 -7.31
CA ASN A 374 0.66 1.95 -5.99
C ASN A 374 2.01 2.53 -5.53
N ASP A 375 2.05 3.86 -5.47
CA ASP A 375 3.09 4.71 -4.87
C ASP A 375 3.03 4.66 -3.32
N ASP A 376 2.92 3.47 -2.75
CA ASP A 376 3.12 3.29 -1.31
C ASP A 376 4.63 3.41 -1.04
N THR A 377 5.01 4.64 -0.75
CA THR A 377 6.17 5.04 0.04
C THR A 377 6.62 3.90 0.95
N MET A 378 7.81 3.40 0.65
CA MET A 378 8.64 2.56 1.49
C MET A 378 8.55 2.97 2.95
N ASP A 379 7.66 2.35 3.72
CA ASP A 379 7.75 2.37 5.16
C ASP A 379 8.93 1.48 5.52
N ALA A 380 10.07 2.10 5.84
CA ALA A 380 11.31 1.43 6.24
C ALA A 380 11.13 0.46 7.42
N SER A 381 9.97 0.52 8.10
CA SER A 381 9.63 -0.37 9.21
C SER A 381 8.94 -1.69 8.80
N CYS A 382 8.52 -1.84 7.53
CA CYS A 382 8.03 -3.10 6.97
C CYS A 382 9.17 -3.74 6.15
N GLY A 383 9.43 -5.04 6.37
CA GLY A 383 10.63 -5.75 5.92
C GLY A 383 11.07 -5.50 4.48
N ARG A 384 12.39 -5.62 4.27
CA ARG A 384 13.10 -5.71 2.99
C ARG A 384 12.23 -6.43 1.93
N ARG A 385 12.02 -5.79 0.77
CA ARG A 385 11.15 -6.30 -0.32
C ARG A 385 11.49 -7.76 -0.69
N VAL A 386 10.46 -8.60 -0.79
CA VAL A 386 10.57 -10.07 -0.80
C VAL A 386 10.58 -10.65 -2.21
N LYS A 387 11.54 -11.54 -2.51
CA LYS A 387 12.00 -11.91 -3.87
C LYS A 387 11.07 -12.79 -4.72
N ASN A 388 10.03 -13.45 -4.19
CA ASN A 388 9.32 -14.51 -4.95
C ASN A 388 8.02 -14.04 -5.62
N GLN A 389 7.11 -13.35 -4.92
CA GLN A 389 6.01 -12.61 -5.58
C GLN A 389 6.51 -11.44 -6.44
N LEU A 390 7.67 -10.86 -6.10
CA LEU A 390 8.34 -9.87 -6.95
C LEU A 390 8.65 -10.40 -8.34
N TYR A 391 9.06 -11.66 -8.54
CA TYR A 391 9.37 -12.10 -9.92
C TYR A 391 8.13 -12.08 -10.82
N GLY A 392 6.96 -12.47 -10.30
CA GLY A 392 5.69 -12.38 -11.03
C GLY A 392 5.22 -10.94 -11.23
N LEU A 393 5.27 -10.14 -10.16
CA LEU A 393 4.81 -8.75 -10.15
C LEU A 393 5.74 -7.81 -10.93
N GLU A 394 7.05 -7.89 -10.74
CA GLU A 394 8.07 -7.16 -11.51
C GLU A 394 7.97 -7.51 -12.99
N ALA A 395 7.91 -8.80 -13.36
CA ALA A 395 7.73 -9.20 -14.75
C ALA A 395 6.38 -8.74 -15.35
N TYR A 396 5.34 -8.61 -14.53
CA TYR A 396 4.07 -8.04 -14.97
C TYR A 396 4.17 -6.52 -15.19
N LEU A 397 4.78 -5.79 -14.25
CA LEU A 397 4.98 -4.34 -14.35
C LEU A 397 5.91 -3.98 -15.52
N GLU A 398 6.98 -4.74 -15.75
CA GLU A 398 7.86 -4.58 -16.92
C GLU A 398 7.08 -4.73 -18.23
N ARG A 399 6.15 -5.70 -18.30
CA ARG A 399 5.29 -5.87 -19.48
C ARG A 399 4.27 -4.75 -19.65
N ILE A 400 3.76 -4.17 -18.57
CA ILE A 400 2.93 -2.96 -18.64
C ILE A 400 3.75 -1.80 -19.22
N LEU A 401 5.01 -1.64 -18.83
CA LEU A 401 5.88 -0.59 -19.39
C LEU A 401 6.12 -0.78 -20.90
N ASP A 402 6.11 -2.02 -21.37
CA ASP A 402 6.21 -2.38 -22.80
C ASP A 402 4.87 -2.29 -23.57
N PHE A 403 3.78 -1.85 -22.93
CA PHE A 403 2.44 -1.75 -23.54
C PHE A 403 2.40 -1.01 -24.90
N PRO A 404 3.10 0.12 -25.11
CA PRO A 404 3.08 0.78 -26.42
C PRO A 404 3.61 -0.11 -27.56
N LYS A 405 4.57 -1.00 -27.28
CA LYS A 405 5.08 -1.97 -28.27
C LYS A 405 4.06 -3.07 -28.55
N LEU A 406 3.32 -3.50 -27.53
CA LEU A 406 2.25 -4.48 -27.68
C LEU A 406 1.13 -3.97 -28.59
N LEU A 407 0.76 -2.70 -28.48
CA LEU A 407 -0.25 -2.07 -29.36
C LEU A 407 0.21 -1.99 -30.83
N LEU A 408 1.51 -1.80 -31.09
CA LEU A 408 2.03 -1.83 -32.47
C LEU A 408 1.89 -3.21 -33.11
N ASN A 409 2.07 -4.27 -32.32
CA ASN A 409 1.95 -5.65 -32.79
C ASN A 409 0.48 -6.11 -32.86
N ASN A 410 -0.39 -5.54 -32.03
CA ASN A 410 -1.82 -5.85 -31.95
C ASN A 410 -2.64 -4.55 -31.97
N PRO A 411 -2.84 -3.93 -33.16
CA PRO A 411 -3.58 -2.69 -33.25
C PRO A 411 -5.04 -2.91 -32.84
N VAL A 412 -5.54 -2.02 -31.98
CA VAL A 412 -6.92 -2.05 -31.50
C VAL A 412 -7.85 -1.60 -32.61
N HIS A 413 -8.59 -2.55 -33.18
CA HIS A 413 -9.59 -2.28 -34.20
C HIS A 413 -10.98 -2.11 -33.56
N VAL A 414 -11.47 -0.87 -33.52
CA VAL A 414 -12.85 -0.59 -33.12
C VAL A 414 -13.78 -1.02 -34.25
N THR A 415 -14.64 -2.01 -34.00
CA THR A 415 -15.59 -2.53 -34.99
C THR A 415 -16.92 -1.77 -34.95
N ASP A 416 -17.67 -1.80 -36.06
CA ASP A 416 -19.02 -1.23 -36.12
C ASP A 416 -19.93 -1.79 -35.01
N GLU A 417 -19.80 -3.07 -34.67
CA GLU A 417 -20.54 -3.72 -33.59
C GLU A 417 -20.20 -3.13 -32.20
N MET A 418 -18.92 -2.90 -31.92
CA MET A 418 -18.49 -2.26 -30.66
C MET A 418 -19.04 -0.83 -30.55
N ILE A 419 -19.09 -0.10 -31.67
CA ILE A 419 -19.65 1.25 -31.73
C ILE A 419 -21.16 1.19 -31.48
N GLU A 420 -21.89 0.35 -32.20
CA GLU A 420 -23.34 0.17 -32.02
C GLU A 420 -23.68 -0.20 -30.57
N LEU A 421 -22.92 -1.11 -29.96
CA LEU A 421 -23.05 -1.49 -28.55
C LEU A 421 -22.78 -0.32 -27.60
N TYR A 422 -21.70 0.43 -27.83
CA TYR A 422 -21.37 1.59 -26.99
C TYR A 422 -22.50 2.63 -27.05
N LEU A 423 -23.05 2.87 -28.24
CA LEU A 423 -24.16 3.79 -28.48
C LEU A 423 -25.47 3.33 -27.81
N GLU A 424 -25.76 2.04 -27.85
CA GLU A 424 -26.91 1.44 -27.15
C GLU A 424 -26.78 1.59 -25.64
N VAL A 425 -25.60 1.31 -25.08
CA VAL A 425 -25.33 1.43 -23.64
C VAL A 425 -25.47 2.85 -23.14
N ILE A 426 -25.02 3.85 -23.91
CA ILE A 426 -25.18 5.28 -23.55
C ILE A 426 -26.59 5.83 -23.83
N GLY A 427 -27.59 4.97 -24.10
CA GLY A 427 -28.99 5.38 -24.23
C GLY A 427 -29.32 6.17 -25.49
N SER A 428 -28.48 6.06 -26.53
CA SER A 428 -28.71 6.76 -27.79
C SER A 428 -29.82 6.07 -28.58
N SER A 429 -30.79 6.84 -29.08
CA SER A 429 -31.81 6.28 -29.95
C SER A 429 -31.17 5.80 -31.25
N LEU A 430 -31.10 4.47 -31.41
CA LEU A 430 -30.75 3.79 -32.66
C LEU A 430 -31.54 4.34 -33.86
N ALA A 431 -32.74 4.91 -33.64
CA ALA A 431 -33.55 5.51 -34.69
C ALA A 431 -33.00 6.87 -35.19
N LEU A 432 -32.48 7.72 -34.30
CA LEU A 432 -31.85 9.00 -34.69
C LEU A 432 -30.51 8.77 -35.39
N LEU A 433 -29.74 7.80 -34.90
CA LEU A 433 -28.48 7.35 -35.52
C LEU A 433 -28.73 6.66 -36.87
N ASN A 434 -29.70 5.74 -36.98
CA ASN A 434 -30.05 5.15 -38.27
C ASN A 434 -30.53 6.20 -39.28
N HIS A 435 -31.19 7.27 -38.85
CA HIS A 435 -31.61 8.35 -39.75
C HIS A 435 -30.44 9.23 -40.24
N LEU A 436 -29.37 9.36 -39.45
CA LEU A 436 -28.13 10.06 -39.80
C LEU A 436 -27.12 9.16 -40.54
N LEU A 437 -27.11 7.85 -40.26
CA LEU A 437 -26.23 6.84 -40.84
C LEU A 437 -26.78 6.20 -42.14
N CYS A 438 -28.11 6.20 -42.35
CA CYS A 438 -28.76 5.64 -43.55
C CYS A 438 -28.19 6.17 -44.88
N PRO A 439 -27.93 7.49 -45.04
CA PRO A 439 -27.35 8.00 -46.28
C PRO A 439 -25.94 7.48 -46.56
N LEU A 440 -25.22 7.02 -45.55
CA LEU A 440 -23.79 6.67 -45.61
C LEU A 440 -23.55 5.16 -45.75
N LYS A 441 -24.45 4.31 -45.21
CA LYS A 441 -24.45 2.85 -45.48
C LYS A 441 -24.69 2.52 -46.97
N GLN A 442 -25.23 3.46 -47.75
CA GLN A 442 -25.44 3.31 -49.20
C GLN A 442 -24.22 3.72 -50.05
N SER A 443 -23.28 4.49 -49.49
CA SER A 443 -22.04 4.88 -50.17
C SER A 443 -20.90 3.99 -49.70
N ASN A 444 -20.57 2.97 -50.48
CA ASN A 444 -19.60 1.91 -50.19
C ASN A 444 -18.13 2.40 -50.14
N GLN A 445 -17.81 3.42 -49.33
CA GLN A 445 -16.46 4.00 -49.19
C GLN A 445 -15.99 3.98 -47.72
N GLN A 446 -14.88 3.26 -47.48
CA GLN A 446 -14.23 2.97 -46.19
C GLN A 446 -13.64 4.19 -45.44
N SER A 447 -13.83 5.43 -45.91
CA SER A 447 -13.09 6.61 -45.41
C SER A 447 -13.87 7.57 -44.51
N PHE A 448 -15.15 7.32 -44.23
CA PHE A 448 -15.98 8.26 -43.45
C PHE A 448 -16.09 7.94 -41.95
N ILE A 449 -15.60 6.79 -41.49
CA ILE A 449 -15.70 6.34 -40.09
C ILE A 449 -15.10 7.36 -39.10
N PRO A 450 -13.94 8.00 -39.32
CA PRO A 450 -13.39 8.99 -38.39
C PRO A 450 -14.21 10.29 -38.32
N MET A 451 -14.82 10.69 -39.44
CA MET A 451 -15.60 11.93 -39.53
C MET A 451 -17.01 11.74 -38.96
N ILE A 452 -17.61 10.56 -39.18
CA ILE A 452 -18.86 10.13 -38.54
C ILE A 452 -18.64 9.92 -37.04
N TRP A 453 -17.48 9.37 -36.66
CA TRP A 453 -17.05 9.27 -35.28
C TRP A 453 -16.91 10.64 -34.62
N ASP A 454 -16.25 11.61 -35.26
CA ASP A 454 -16.14 12.97 -34.74
C ASP A 454 -17.50 13.66 -34.64
N LEU A 455 -18.39 13.49 -35.63
CA LEU A 455 -19.74 14.07 -35.58
C LEU A 455 -20.63 13.37 -34.54
N ALA A 456 -20.57 12.04 -34.46
CA ALA A 456 -21.35 11.25 -33.50
C ALA A 456 -20.85 11.54 -32.09
N MET A 457 -19.54 11.53 -31.86
CA MET A 457 -18.94 11.95 -30.59
C MET A 457 -19.32 13.39 -30.29
N GLN A 458 -19.15 14.37 -31.18
CA GLN A 458 -19.58 15.77 -30.92
C GLN A 458 -21.08 15.92 -30.61
N LEU A 459 -21.95 15.09 -31.21
CA LEU A 459 -23.40 15.11 -30.95
C LEU A 459 -23.80 14.31 -29.70
N LEU A 460 -22.99 13.34 -29.26
CA LEU A 460 -23.28 12.42 -28.16
C LEU A 460 -22.52 12.75 -26.87
N THR A 461 -21.40 13.45 -26.97
CA THR A 461 -20.62 13.93 -25.82
C THR A 461 -21.26 15.10 -25.10
N GLY A 462 -22.39 15.62 -25.59
CA GLY A 462 -23.31 16.49 -24.84
C GLY A 462 -24.52 15.73 -24.24
N SER A 463 -24.59 14.40 -24.40
CA SER A 463 -25.76 13.64 -23.97
C SER A 463 -25.79 13.45 -22.46
N ILE A 464 -26.95 13.78 -21.87
CA ILE A 464 -27.26 13.61 -20.45
C ILE A 464 -27.02 12.17 -19.97
N PHE A 465 -27.25 11.18 -20.84
CA PHE A 465 -27.09 9.77 -20.51
C PHE A 465 -25.63 9.37 -20.31
N LEU A 466 -24.70 9.91 -21.10
CA LEU A 466 -23.27 9.68 -20.87
C LEU A 466 -22.83 10.27 -19.53
N LEU A 467 -23.28 11.47 -19.20
CA LEU A 467 -23.02 12.06 -17.88
C LEU A 467 -23.59 11.19 -16.76
N GLN A 468 -24.82 10.68 -16.90
CA GLN A 468 -25.43 9.79 -15.91
C GLN A 468 -24.60 8.51 -15.71
N LEU A 469 -24.07 7.91 -16.78
CA LEU A 469 -23.20 6.73 -16.69
C LEU A 469 -21.85 7.05 -16.04
N LEU A 470 -21.26 8.21 -16.36
CA LEU A 470 -20.05 8.68 -15.69
C LEU A 470 -20.30 8.93 -14.20
N CYS A 471 -21.43 9.57 -13.85
CA CYS A 471 -21.83 9.76 -12.46
C CYS A 471 -22.08 8.43 -11.74
N GLN A 472 -22.55 7.39 -12.43
CA GLN A 472 -22.85 6.10 -11.82
C GLN A 472 -21.61 5.19 -11.69
N TYR A 473 -20.66 5.29 -12.63
CA TYR A 473 -19.60 4.30 -12.78
C TYR A 473 -18.17 4.87 -12.73
N GLU A 474 -17.96 6.17 -12.96
CA GLU A 474 -16.62 6.78 -13.05
C GLU A 474 -16.61 8.27 -12.62
N HIS A 475 -16.72 8.51 -11.31
CA HIS A 475 -16.93 9.87 -10.75
C HIS A 475 -15.79 10.85 -11.07
N THR A 476 -14.53 10.38 -11.08
CA THR A 476 -13.33 11.21 -11.30
C THR A 476 -13.27 11.85 -12.69
N SER A 477 -13.93 11.24 -13.68
CA SER A 477 -13.95 11.74 -15.05
C SER A 477 -15.08 12.75 -15.31
N VAL A 478 -16.01 12.92 -14.36
CA VAL A 478 -17.20 13.78 -14.52
C VAL A 478 -16.82 15.25 -14.67
N LEU A 479 -15.95 15.79 -13.80
CA LEU A 479 -15.52 17.19 -13.89
C LEU A 479 -14.84 17.48 -15.24
N LYS A 480 -13.88 16.63 -15.64
CA LYS A 480 -13.16 16.76 -16.92
C LYS A 480 -14.12 16.74 -18.12
N PHE A 481 -15.15 15.89 -18.07
CA PHE A 481 -16.19 15.86 -19.08
C PHE A 481 -16.96 17.18 -19.16
N LEU A 482 -17.39 17.73 -18.01
CA LEU A 482 -18.13 18.99 -17.95
C LEU A 482 -17.29 20.22 -18.36
N GLU A 483 -15.97 20.18 -18.18
CA GLU A 483 -15.05 21.22 -18.65
C GLU A 483 -14.82 21.16 -20.17
N THR A 484 -14.84 19.96 -20.75
CA THR A 484 -14.55 19.74 -22.17
C THR A 484 -15.72 20.12 -23.08
N PHE A 485 -16.96 19.93 -22.61
CA PHE A 485 -18.17 20.20 -23.37
C PHE A 485 -18.90 21.43 -22.84
N GLU A 486 -19.51 22.23 -23.73
CA GLU A 486 -20.29 23.42 -23.31
C GLU A 486 -21.81 23.25 -23.53
N SER A 487 -22.22 22.20 -24.24
CA SER A 487 -23.60 21.98 -24.71
C SER A 487 -24.37 20.96 -23.85
N TYR A 488 -24.58 21.26 -22.55
CA TYR A 488 -25.40 20.43 -21.66
C TYR A 488 -26.41 21.25 -20.84
N ARG A 489 -27.45 20.59 -20.31
CA ARG A 489 -28.45 21.21 -19.43
C ARG A 489 -27.93 21.29 -17.99
N VAL A 490 -27.38 22.44 -17.61
CA VAL A 490 -26.70 22.67 -16.31
C VAL A 490 -27.54 22.22 -15.12
N GLU A 491 -28.82 22.61 -15.04
CA GLU A 491 -29.74 22.26 -13.93
C GLU A 491 -29.96 20.74 -13.77
N HIS A 492 -29.93 19.99 -14.86
CA HIS A 492 -30.09 18.54 -14.80
C HIS A 492 -28.78 17.83 -14.46
N CYS A 493 -27.67 18.30 -15.02
CA CYS A 493 -26.33 17.82 -14.70
C CYS A 493 -26.00 18.04 -13.22
N LEU A 494 -26.39 19.20 -12.67
CA LEU A 494 -26.21 19.53 -11.27
C LEU A 494 -26.98 18.58 -10.36
N ARG A 495 -28.25 18.28 -10.69
CA ARG A 495 -29.05 17.30 -9.94
C ARG A 495 -28.41 15.92 -9.93
N LEU A 496 -27.91 15.46 -11.07
CA LEU A 496 -27.18 14.18 -11.16
C LEU A 496 -25.91 14.21 -10.29
N CYS A 497 -25.08 15.26 -10.39
CA CYS A 497 -23.86 15.35 -9.59
C CYS A 497 -24.17 15.38 -8.08
N GLN A 498 -25.25 16.06 -7.67
CA GLN A 498 -25.69 16.08 -6.27
C GLN A 498 -26.25 14.72 -5.80
N GLU A 499 -27.03 14.03 -6.64
CA GLU A 499 -27.59 12.70 -6.34
C GLU A 499 -26.48 11.65 -6.14
N TYR A 500 -25.43 11.71 -6.96
CA TYR A 500 -24.28 10.81 -6.87
C TYR A 500 -23.15 11.31 -5.94
N GLY A 501 -23.31 12.47 -5.30
CA GLY A 501 -22.35 13.01 -4.32
C GLY A 501 -21.02 13.49 -4.91
N ILE A 502 -21.00 13.94 -6.16
CA ILE A 502 -19.81 14.39 -6.88
C ILE A 502 -19.62 15.90 -6.66
N ILE A 503 -18.93 16.25 -5.57
CA ILE A 503 -18.83 17.61 -5.02
C ILE A 503 -18.13 18.59 -5.98
N ASP A 504 -17.01 18.20 -6.56
CA ASP A 504 -16.19 19.02 -7.47
C ASP A 504 -16.95 19.38 -8.76
N ALA A 505 -17.59 18.40 -9.39
CA ALA A 505 -18.42 18.61 -10.58
C ALA A 505 -19.67 19.45 -10.27
N ALA A 506 -20.33 19.21 -9.13
CA ALA A 506 -21.49 19.99 -8.71
C ALA A 506 -21.12 21.45 -8.41
N ALA A 507 -19.99 21.69 -7.72
CA ALA A 507 -19.48 23.03 -7.45
C ALA A 507 -19.13 23.78 -8.75
N PHE A 508 -18.50 23.11 -9.71
CA PHE A 508 -18.24 23.67 -11.03
C PHE A 508 -19.52 24.11 -11.75
N LEU A 509 -20.57 23.29 -11.72
CA LEU A 509 -21.85 23.63 -12.34
C LEU A 509 -22.55 24.80 -11.64
N LEU A 510 -22.49 24.86 -10.31
CA LEU A 510 -23.03 25.98 -9.52
C LEU A 510 -22.29 27.30 -9.84
N GLU A 511 -20.96 27.27 -9.97
CA GLU A 511 -20.15 28.41 -10.41
C GLU A 511 -20.62 28.92 -11.79
N ARG A 512 -20.99 28.02 -12.72
CA ARG A 512 -21.49 28.39 -14.05
C ARG A 512 -22.90 29.01 -14.05
N VAL A 513 -23.77 28.61 -13.13
CA VAL A 513 -25.12 29.20 -12.98
C VAL A 513 -25.06 30.56 -12.28
N GLY A 514 -23.91 30.89 -11.65
CA GLY A 514 -23.72 32.12 -10.88
C GLY A 514 -24.07 31.96 -9.40
N ASP A 515 -24.42 30.76 -8.94
CA ASP A 515 -24.65 30.47 -7.52
C ASP A 515 -23.33 30.07 -6.84
N VAL A 516 -22.44 31.06 -6.72
CA VAL A 516 -21.10 30.89 -6.16
C VAL A 516 -21.14 30.57 -4.66
N GLY A 517 -22.15 31.07 -3.93
CA GLY A 517 -22.32 30.81 -2.51
C GLY A 517 -22.65 29.34 -2.21
N SER A 518 -23.57 28.74 -2.97
CA SER A 518 -23.85 27.30 -2.87
C SER A 518 -22.66 26.44 -3.31
N ALA A 519 -21.91 26.88 -4.34
CA ALA A 519 -20.70 26.18 -4.78
C ALA A 519 -19.66 26.13 -3.65
N LEU A 520 -19.42 27.27 -2.98
CA LEU A 520 -18.52 27.38 -1.84
C LEU A 520 -18.96 26.51 -0.67
N LEU A 521 -20.25 26.56 -0.31
CA LEU A 521 -20.81 25.75 0.78
C LEU A 521 -20.66 24.25 0.50
N LEU A 522 -20.87 23.83 -0.74
CA LEU A 522 -20.73 22.44 -1.16
C LEU A 522 -19.27 21.97 -1.05
N THR A 523 -18.30 22.78 -1.49
CA THR A 523 -16.87 22.46 -1.33
C THR A 523 -16.42 22.45 0.13
N LEU A 524 -17.00 23.31 0.99
CA LEU A 524 -16.72 23.37 2.41
C LEU A 524 -17.38 22.23 3.21
N SER A 525 -18.44 21.61 2.68
CA SER A 525 -19.22 20.60 3.41
C SER A 525 -18.39 19.39 3.87
N GLY A 526 -17.30 19.07 3.17
CA GLY A 526 -16.36 18.00 3.54
C GLY A 526 -15.21 18.42 4.48
N LEU A 527 -15.06 19.72 4.77
CA LEU A 527 -13.92 20.25 5.52
C LEU A 527 -13.99 19.89 7.01
N ASN A 528 -15.18 19.98 7.62
CA ASN A 528 -15.38 19.64 9.03
C ASN A 528 -15.07 18.16 9.32
N ASP A 529 -15.48 17.26 8.41
CA ASP A 529 -15.16 15.84 8.52
C ASP A 529 -13.66 15.59 8.45
N LYS A 530 -12.94 16.32 7.58
CA LYS A 530 -11.48 16.24 7.49
C LYS A 530 -10.78 16.77 8.74
N PHE A 531 -11.29 17.84 9.34
CA PHE A 531 -10.77 18.33 10.63
C PHE A 531 -10.97 17.32 11.76
N ASN A 532 -12.12 16.65 11.83
CA ASN A 532 -12.36 15.59 12.82
C ASN A 532 -11.38 14.41 12.63
N VAL A 533 -11.08 14.05 11.38
CA VAL A 533 -10.07 13.02 11.05
C VAL A 533 -8.68 13.49 11.48
N LEU A 534 -8.31 14.73 11.19
CA LEU A 534 -7.02 15.29 11.61
C LEU A 534 -6.89 15.35 13.13
N GLU A 535 -7.93 15.78 13.84
CA GLU A 535 -7.93 15.83 15.32
C GLU A 535 -7.70 14.43 15.92
N THR A 536 -8.31 13.40 15.32
CA THR A 536 -8.10 12.00 15.71
C THR A 536 -6.66 11.55 15.43
N ALA A 537 -6.14 11.85 14.24
CA ALA A 537 -4.80 11.44 13.81
C ALA A 537 -3.69 12.14 14.64
N VAL A 538 -3.88 13.42 14.94
CA VAL A 538 -3.01 14.20 15.84
C VAL A 538 -3.12 13.68 17.28
N GLY A 539 -4.32 13.30 17.73
CA GLY A 539 -4.54 12.68 19.03
C GLY A 539 -3.77 11.37 19.22
N SER A 540 -3.66 10.56 18.16
CA SER A 540 -2.83 9.34 18.16
C SER A 540 -1.34 9.68 18.30
N ILE A 541 -0.84 10.66 17.54
CA ILE A 541 0.56 11.08 17.57
C ILE A 541 0.96 11.72 18.91
N LEU A 542 0.07 12.51 19.53
CA LEU A 542 0.36 13.15 20.83
C LEU A 542 0.36 12.16 22.01
N SER A 543 -0.13 10.93 21.81
CA SER A 543 -0.02 9.84 22.77
C SER A 543 1.39 9.26 22.83
N GLU A 544 2.16 9.38 21.75
CA GLU A 544 3.56 8.96 21.65
C GLU A 544 4.48 10.08 22.16
N LYS A 545 5.17 9.85 23.28
CA LYS A 545 6.05 10.86 23.89
C LYS A 545 7.38 10.98 23.13
N ALA A 546 7.44 11.78 22.07
CA ALA A 546 8.70 12.27 21.53
C ALA A 546 8.71 13.82 21.42
N SER A 547 9.81 14.40 20.91
CA SER A 547 10.13 15.84 21.04
C SER A 547 9.15 16.77 20.28
N SER A 548 8.73 17.87 20.91
CA SER A 548 7.68 18.80 20.41
C SER A 548 7.89 19.36 18.99
N VAL A 549 9.11 19.39 18.46
CA VAL A 549 9.42 19.96 17.13
C VAL A 549 9.32 18.90 16.03
N ASP A 550 9.66 17.64 16.34
CA ASP A 550 9.55 16.54 15.39
C ASP A 550 8.08 16.17 15.16
N HIS A 551 7.21 16.30 16.17
CA HIS A 551 5.77 16.02 16.06
C HIS A 551 5.10 16.99 15.09
N LEU A 552 5.45 18.28 15.15
CA LEU A 552 4.88 19.28 14.25
C LEU A 552 5.28 19.04 12.79
N ASN A 553 6.54 18.64 12.54
CA ASN A 553 6.99 18.30 11.20
C ASN A 553 6.33 17.03 10.66
N THR A 554 6.04 16.06 11.52
CA THR A 554 5.28 14.85 11.16
C THR A 554 3.82 15.19 10.87
N VAL A 555 3.17 15.98 11.73
CA VAL A 555 1.78 16.44 11.54
C VAL A 555 1.63 17.26 10.26
N LEU A 556 2.56 18.17 9.96
CA LEU A 556 2.54 18.95 8.72
C LEU A 556 2.72 18.11 7.44
N LYS A 557 3.27 16.90 7.56
CA LYS A 557 3.42 15.94 6.44
C LYS A 557 2.26 14.95 6.33
N MET A 558 1.29 15.02 7.23
CA MET A 558 0.13 14.13 7.18
C MET A 558 -0.73 14.41 5.95
N LYS A 559 -1.25 13.34 5.37
CA LYS A 559 -2.13 13.40 4.21
C LYS A 559 -3.39 14.22 4.52
N GLU A 560 -3.89 14.11 5.75
CA GLU A 560 -5.05 14.85 6.25
C GLU A 560 -4.84 16.37 6.20
N VAL A 561 -3.63 16.84 6.54
CA VAL A 561 -3.27 18.26 6.44
C VAL A 561 -3.18 18.70 4.99
N SER A 562 -2.62 17.87 4.11
CA SER A 562 -2.59 18.14 2.66
C SER A 562 -4.01 18.24 2.09
N ASP A 563 -4.87 17.27 2.41
CA ASP A 563 -6.27 17.24 1.95
C ASP A 563 -7.04 18.51 2.38
N ILE A 564 -6.86 18.96 3.63
CA ILE A 564 -7.45 20.20 4.14
C ILE A 564 -6.92 21.41 3.39
N TYR A 565 -5.60 21.45 3.16
CA TYR A 565 -4.95 22.53 2.44
C TYR A 565 -5.45 22.62 0.99
N ASP A 566 -5.64 21.47 0.33
CA ASP A 566 -6.17 21.38 -1.04
C ASP A 566 -7.63 21.86 -1.13
N ILE A 567 -8.47 21.50 -0.15
CA ILE A 567 -9.85 22.00 -0.06
C ILE A 567 -9.87 23.52 0.14
N LEU A 568 -9.06 24.03 1.07
CA LEU A 568 -8.96 25.47 1.34
C LEU A 568 -8.44 26.24 0.11
N HIS A 569 -7.43 25.72 -0.59
CA HIS A 569 -6.95 26.30 -1.84
C HIS A 569 -8.02 26.32 -2.92
N THR A 570 -8.80 25.25 -3.02
CA THR A 570 -9.92 25.17 -3.96
C THR A 570 -10.97 26.24 -3.64
N CYS A 571 -11.32 26.41 -2.36
CA CYS A 571 -12.27 27.43 -1.90
C CYS A 571 -11.75 28.86 -2.11
N ILE A 572 -10.50 29.13 -1.75
CA ILE A 572 -9.84 30.43 -2.00
C ILE A 572 -9.81 30.72 -3.49
N GLY A 573 -9.43 29.75 -4.30
CA GLY A 573 -9.43 29.86 -5.76
C GLY A 573 -10.82 30.19 -6.30
N LEU A 574 -11.87 29.55 -5.77
CA LEU A 574 -13.27 29.81 -6.14
C LEU A 574 -13.67 31.26 -5.82
N CYS A 575 -13.35 31.76 -4.63
CA CYS A 575 -13.61 33.16 -4.25
C CYS A 575 -12.83 34.15 -5.13
N GLN A 576 -11.53 33.89 -5.38
CA GLN A 576 -10.68 34.75 -6.19
C GLN A 576 -11.15 34.86 -7.65
N ARG A 577 -11.56 33.74 -8.27
CA ARG A 577 -12.03 33.71 -9.66
C ARG A 577 -13.35 34.46 -9.85
N ASN A 578 -14.20 34.50 -8.83
CA ASN A 578 -15.55 35.07 -8.92
C ASN A 578 -15.66 36.49 -8.35
N THR A 579 -14.71 36.94 -7.52
CA THR A 579 -14.64 38.32 -6.99
C THR A 579 -14.80 39.39 -8.09
N PRO A 580 -14.16 39.30 -9.28
CA PRO A 580 -14.32 40.32 -10.34
C PRO A 580 -15.70 40.33 -11.01
N ARG A 581 -16.49 39.26 -10.86
CA ARG A 581 -17.79 39.07 -11.51
C ARG A 581 -18.96 39.45 -10.62
N LEU A 582 -18.75 39.49 -9.30
CA LEU A 582 -19.76 39.76 -8.29
C LEU A 582 -19.82 41.25 -7.94
N VAL A 583 -20.97 41.68 -7.43
CA VAL A 583 -21.12 43.02 -6.84
C VAL A 583 -20.31 43.06 -5.52
N PRO A 584 -19.74 44.21 -5.11
CA PRO A 584 -18.89 44.28 -3.91
C PRO A 584 -19.51 43.67 -2.64
N GLU A 585 -20.81 43.87 -2.41
CA GLU A 585 -21.54 43.30 -1.26
C GLU A 585 -21.63 41.77 -1.31
N GLU A 586 -21.88 41.20 -2.49
CA GLU A 586 -21.93 39.74 -2.71
C GLU A 586 -20.54 39.11 -2.60
N SER A 587 -19.51 39.80 -3.12
CA SER A 587 -18.12 39.38 -2.97
C SER A 587 -17.70 39.39 -1.50
N GLU A 588 -18.05 40.43 -0.75
CA GLU A 588 -17.75 40.53 0.68
C GLU A 588 -18.44 39.40 1.47
N SER A 589 -19.72 39.14 1.19
CA SER A 589 -20.46 38.03 1.78
C SER A 589 -19.82 36.67 1.49
N LEU A 590 -19.33 36.44 0.26
CA LEU A 590 -18.68 35.20 -0.15
C LEU A 590 -17.36 34.98 0.61
N TRP A 591 -16.54 36.02 0.76
CA TRP A 591 -15.29 35.94 1.52
C TRP A 591 -15.54 35.75 3.03
N PHE A 592 -16.56 36.40 3.59
CA PHE A 592 -16.93 36.19 4.99
C PHE A 592 -17.43 34.76 5.23
N GLN A 593 -18.22 34.20 4.32
CA GLN A 593 -18.66 32.81 4.43
C GLN A 593 -17.49 31.82 4.51
N LEU A 594 -16.41 32.04 3.75
CA LEU A 594 -15.18 31.23 3.82
C LEU A 594 -14.38 31.46 5.12
N LEU A 595 -14.40 32.67 5.66
CA LEU A 595 -13.68 33.00 6.90
C LEU A 595 -14.40 32.53 8.16
N ASP A 596 -15.73 32.46 8.11
CA ASP A 596 -16.60 32.01 9.21
C ASP A 596 -16.72 30.48 9.30
N SER A 597 -16.31 29.75 8.26
CA SER A 597 -16.29 28.28 8.19
C SER A 597 -14.95 27.71 8.66
#